data_AF-Q07PM9-F1
#
_entry.id   AF-Q07PM9-F1
#
_cell.length_a   1.000
_cell.length_b   1.000
_cell.length_c   1.000
_cell.angle_alpha   90.00
_cell.angle_beta   90.00
_cell.angle_gamma   90.00
#
_symmetry.space_group_name_H-M   'P 1'
#
loop_
_entity.id
_entity.type
_entity.pdbx_description
1 polymer ?
#
loop_
_entity_poly.entity_id
_entity_poly.type
_entity_poly.pdbx_seq_one_letter_code
_entity_poly.pdbx_strand_id
1 'polypeptide(L)'
;MKYCDIESIWTVDLDALSKADCGRVYFERAKQIIEEVLADPKARTMAINGNRIRRKYLVLRIGCGPAVTTQNPKIVELLAATDAQLSLELGCDSPTWRTLECQSHEVTELKATIAVLRRRLHSTTAEGVALRRLLRRRRTPVLSYSA
;
A
#
# COMPACT_ATOMS: atom_id res chain seq x y z
N MET A 1 -19.43 22.90 31.49
CA MET A 1 -20.27 22.91 30.27
C MET A 1 -20.60 21.47 29.92
N LYS A 2 -21.81 21.15 29.42
CA LYS A 2 -22.17 19.79 29.00
C LYS A 2 -22.07 19.65 27.49
N TYR A 3 -21.94 18.41 27.01
CA TYR A 3 -21.89 18.13 25.58
C TYR A 3 -23.09 18.69 24.79
N CYS A 4 -24.29 18.64 25.37
CA CYS A 4 -25.52 19.09 24.72
C CYS A 4 -25.58 20.61 24.49
N ASP A 5 -24.75 21.37 25.21
CA ASP A 5 -24.73 22.84 25.14
C ASP A 5 -23.72 23.35 24.08
N ILE A 6 -23.03 22.42 23.38
CA ILE A 6 -22.00 22.74 22.40
C ILE A 6 -22.64 22.98 21.03
N GLU A 7 -22.37 24.14 20.43
CA GLU A 7 -22.82 24.45 19.06
C GLU A 7 -22.04 23.69 17.99
N SER A 8 -20.74 23.49 18.20
CA SER A 8 -19.86 22.81 17.24
C SER A 8 -18.78 21.99 17.94
N ILE A 9 -18.68 20.73 17.53
CA ILE A 9 -17.66 19.80 18.03
C ILE A 9 -16.25 20.23 17.66
N TRP A 10 -16.06 21.13 16.69
CA TRP A 10 -14.74 21.55 16.20
C TRP A 10 -14.20 22.80 16.91
N THR A 11 -15.07 23.68 17.37
CA THR A 11 -14.69 24.97 17.97
C THR A 11 -14.78 24.97 19.49
N VAL A 12 -15.31 23.92 20.09
CA VAL A 12 -15.42 23.81 21.56
C VAL A 12 -14.06 23.75 22.23
N ASP A 13 -13.95 24.48 23.35
CA ASP A 13 -12.84 24.34 24.28
C ASP A 13 -12.98 23.02 25.06
N LEU A 14 -12.05 22.10 24.82
CA LEU A 14 -12.06 20.75 25.39
C LEU A 14 -11.69 20.75 26.87
N ASP A 15 -10.98 21.78 27.35
CA ASP A 15 -10.56 21.90 28.75
C ASP A 15 -11.72 22.32 29.66
N ALA A 16 -12.75 22.97 29.08
CA ALA A 16 -13.98 23.36 29.78
C ALA A 16 -14.99 22.21 29.94
N LEU A 17 -14.70 21.04 29.38
CA LEU A 17 -15.58 19.86 29.38
C LEU A 17 -15.18 18.83 30.44
N SER A 18 -16.18 18.08 30.90
CA SER A 18 -15.90 16.88 31.69
C SER A 18 -15.15 15.85 30.83
N LYS A 19 -14.36 14.96 31.46
CA LYS A 19 -13.64 13.90 30.72
C LYS A 19 -14.59 13.02 29.88
N ALA A 20 -15.81 12.79 30.38
CA ALA A 20 -16.83 12.01 29.67
C ALA A 20 -17.33 12.76 28.42
N ASP A 21 -17.63 14.06 28.55
CA ASP A 21 -18.09 14.89 27.42
C ASP A 21 -16.97 15.09 26.40
N CYS A 22 -15.73 15.30 26.85
CA CYS A 22 -14.55 15.37 26.00
C CYS A 22 -14.38 14.07 25.18
N GLY A 23 -14.53 12.91 25.83
CA GLY A 23 -14.55 11.61 25.14
C GLY A 23 -15.66 11.50 24.09
N ARG A 24 -16.83 12.12 24.32
CA ARG A 24 -17.93 12.16 23.36
C ARG A 24 -17.61 13.07 22.17
N VAL A 25 -17.04 14.25 22.39
CA VAL A 25 -16.58 15.15 21.31
C VAL A 25 -15.58 14.42 20.41
N TYR A 26 -14.59 13.73 20.97
CA TYR A 26 -13.62 12.98 20.18
C TYR A 26 -14.26 11.86 19.35
N PHE A 27 -15.26 11.18 19.89
CA PHE A 27 -15.99 10.14 19.17
C PHE A 27 -16.74 10.71 17.96
N GLU A 28 -17.44 11.83 18.13
CA GLU A 28 -18.21 12.46 17.05
C GLU A 28 -17.28 13.02 15.95
N ARG A 29 -16.15 13.63 16.35
CA ARG A 29 -15.09 14.00 15.40
C ARG A 29 -14.57 12.79 14.64
N ALA A 30 -14.30 11.68 15.33
CA ALA A 30 -13.81 10.46 14.70
C ALA A 30 -14.80 9.91 13.67
N LYS A 31 -16.10 9.92 13.99
CA LYS A 31 -17.17 9.50 13.07
C LYS A 31 -17.17 10.34 11.79
N GLN A 32 -17.18 11.67 11.93
CA GLN A 32 -17.17 12.57 10.78
C GLN A 32 -15.91 12.38 9.91
N ILE A 33 -14.73 12.26 10.53
CA ILE A 33 -13.48 12.03 9.78
C ILE A 33 -13.50 10.70 9.03
N ILE A 34 -14.05 9.64 9.63
CA ILE A 34 -14.14 8.34 8.97
C ILE A 34 -15.10 8.41 7.78
N GLU A 35 -16.26 9.05 7.94
CA GLU A 35 -17.19 9.27 6.83
C GLU A 35 -16.54 10.07 5.69
N GLU A 36 -15.81 11.14 6.01
CA GLU A 36 -15.02 11.90 5.01
C GLU A 36 -13.97 11.03 4.31
N VAL A 37 -13.26 10.18 5.06
CA VAL A 37 -12.24 9.27 4.52
C VAL A 37 -12.85 8.23 3.58
N LEU A 38 -14.06 7.74 3.87
CA LEU A 38 -14.75 6.78 3.03
C LEU A 38 -15.34 7.44 1.77
N ALA A 39 -15.76 8.71 1.87
CA ALA A 39 -16.36 9.45 0.77
C ALA A 39 -15.34 10.07 -0.21
N ASP A 40 -14.21 10.60 0.27
CA ASP A 40 -13.20 11.25 -0.58
C ASP A 40 -12.03 10.29 -0.92
N PRO A 41 -11.82 9.96 -2.21
CA PRO A 41 -10.71 9.11 -2.64
C PRO A 41 -9.33 9.62 -2.21
N LYS A 42 -9.12 10.94 -2.17
CA LYS A 42 -7.81 11.50 -1.79
C LYS A 42 -7.56 11.27 -0.30
N ALA A 43 -8.50 11.64 0.56
CA ALA A 43 -8.45 11.33 1.98
C ALA A 43 -8.27 9.82 2.24
N ARG A 44 -8.98 8.97 1.48
CA ARG A 44 -8.90 7.51 1.56
C ARG A 44 -7.48 6.99 1.38
N THR A 45 -6.76 7.44 0.35
CA THR A 45 -5.38 7.01 0.08
C THR A 45 -4.39 7.39 1.18
N MET A 46 -4.63 8.51 1.86
CA MET A 46 -3.77 8.98 2.96
C MET A 46 -4.09 8.29 4.28
N ALA A 47 -5.37 8.02 4.52
CA ALA A 47 -5.88 7.54 5.79
C ALA A 47 -5.90 6.01 5.92
N ILE A 48 -5.96 5.26 4.82
CA ILE A 48 -6.09 3.80 4.84
C ILE A 48 -4.75 3.12 4.51
N ASN A 49 -4.48 1.99 5.15
CA ASN A 49 -3.40 1.07 4.80
C ASN A 49 -3.97 -0.34 4.67
N GLY A 50 -4.09 -0.84 3.44
CA GLY A 50 -4.78 -2.10 3.15
C GLY A 50 -6.25 -2.02 3.56
N ASN A 51 -6.65 -2.82 4.54
CA ASN A 51 -8.01 -2.91 5.07
C ASN A 51 -8.19 -2.18 6.42
N ARG A 52 -7.26 -1.31 6.80
CA ARG A 52 -7.27 -0.65 8.12
C ARG A 52 -7.05 0.84 8.05
N ILE A 53 -7.71 1.58 8.94
CA ILE A 53 -7.42 3.02 9.10
C ILE A 53 -6.12 3.23 9.88
N ARG A 54 -5.26 4.12 9.36
CA ARG A 54 -4.03 4.55 10.01
C ARG A 54 -4.36 5.38 11.25
N ARG A 55 -4.07 4.83 12.44
CA ARG A 55 -4.30 5.51 13.72
C ARG A 55 -3.64 6.89 13.80
N LYS A 56 -2.43 7.04 13.27
CA LYS A 56 -1.72 8.33 13.23
C LYS A 56 -2.49 9.42 12.47
N TYR A 57 -3.18 9.05 11.39
CA TYR A 57 -4.00 9.98 10.62
C TYR A 57 -5.21 10.46 11.43
N LEU A 58 -5.92 9.52 12.08
CA LEU A 58 -7.07 9.85 12.94
C LEU A 58 -6.68 10.74 14.12
N VAL A 59 -5.59 10.40 14.83
CA VAL A 59 -5.08 11.21 15.96
C VAL A 59 -4.84 12.65 15.53
N LEU A 60 -4.19 12.85 14.37
CA LEU A 60 -3.93 14.18 13.81
C LEU A 60 -5.23 14.91 13.46
N ARG A 61 -6.16 14.25 12.77
CA ARG A 61 -7.40 14.88 12.28
C ARG A 61 -8.40 15.16 13.40
N ILE A 62 -8.49 14.30 14.40
CA ILE A 62 -9.36 14.50 15.58
C ILE A 62 -8.81 15.61 16.49
N GLY A 63 -7.48 15.80 16.49
CA GLY A 63 -6.79 16.71 17.39
C GLY A 63 -6.71 16.15 18.81
N CYS A 64 -6.45 14.85 18.96
CA CYS A 64 -6.40 14.18 20.25
C CYS A 64 -5.05 13.48 20.48
N GLY A 65 -4.81 12.99 21.70
CA GLY A 65 -3.67 12.13 22.00
C GLY A 65 -3.89 10.68 21.53
N PRO A 66 -2.82 9.89 21.28
CA PRO A 66 -2.93 8.50 20.81
C PRO A 66 -3.80 7.62 21.72
N ALA A 67 -3.73 7.85 23.04
CA ALA A 67 -4.48 7.11 24.05
C ALA A 67 -6.00 7.19 23.85
N VAL A 68 -6.53 8.29 23.30
CA VAL A 68 -7.97 8.45 23.07
C VAL A 68 -8.47 7.41 22.07
N THR A 69 -7.71 7.11 21.02
CA THR A 69 -8.10 6.14 19.99
C THR A 69 -8.03 4.69 20.46
N THR A 70 -7.36 4.40 21.58
CA THR A 70 -7.19 3.05 22.13
C THR A 70 -8.01 2.81 23.40
N GLN A 71 -8.26 3.85 24.20
CA GLN A 71 -8.96 3.75 25.48
C GLN A 71 -10.43 4.11 25.41
N ASN A 72 -10.86 4.91 24.42
CA ASN A 72 -12.27 5.24 24.27
C ASN A 72 -13.01 4.06 23.59
N PRO A 73 -13.87 3.32 24.29
CA PRO A 73 -14.48 2.09 23.77
C PRO A 73 -15.31 2.36 22.51
N LYS A 74 -15.99 3.51 22.43
CA LYS A 74 -16.80 3.88 21.27
C LYS A 74 -15.96 4.10 20.01
N ILE A 75 -14.78 4.71 20.18
CA ILE A 75 -13.84 4.90 19.06
C ILE A 75 -13.24 3.56 18.65
N VAL A 76 -12.94 2.68 19.60
CA VAL A 76 -12.41 1.34 19.31
C VAL A 76 -13.43 0.52 18.51
N GLU A 77 -14.69 0.50 18.94
CA GLU A 77 -15.78 -0.18 18.24
C GLU A 77 -16.00 0.38 16.84
N LEU A 78 -16.04 1.71 16.70
CA LEU A 78 -16.18 2.38 15.40
C LEU A 78 -15.06 1.96 14.42
N LEU A 79 -13.82 1.89 14.91
CA LEU A 79 -12.69 1.49 14.08
C LEU A 79 -12.71 0.01 13.73
N ALA A 80 -13.10 -0.85 14.66
CA ALA A 80 -13.28 -2.28 14.38
C ALA A 80 -14.37 -2.51 13.32
N ALA A 81 -15.51 -1.82 13.43
CA ALA A 81 -16.59 -1.89 12.46
C ALA A 81 -16.15 -1.38 11.08
N THR A 82 -15.40 -0.27 11.04
CA THR A 82 -14.89 0.29 9.78
C THR A 82 -13.85 -0.62 9.14
N ASP A 83 -12.90 -1.17 9.91
CA ASP A 83 -11.90 -2.11 9.40
C ASP A 83 -12.57 -3.40 8.87
N ALA A 84 -13.65 -3.85 9.51
CA ALA A 84 -14.46 -4.97 9.02
C ALA A 84 -15.17 -4.64 7.70
N GLN A 85 -15.78 -3.46 7.58
CA GLN A 85 -16.38 -2.98 6.32
C GLN A 85 -15.33 -2.90 5.20
N LEU A 86 -14.17 -2.29 5.46
CA LEU A 86 -13.08 -2.20 4.48
C LEU A 86 -12.56 -3.58 4.05
N SER A 87 -12.53 -4.54 4.98
CA SER A 87 -12.16 -5.93 4.68
C SER A 87 -13.21 -6.60 3.79
N LEU A 88 -14.50 -6.32 4.02
CA LEU A 88 -15.58 -6.80 3.17
C LEU A 88 -15.55 -6.15 1.79
N GLU A 89 -15.28 -4.85 1.67
CA GLU A 89 -15.13 -4.17 0.36
C GLU A 89 -14.01 -4.83 -0.45
N LEU A 90 -12.86 -5.10 0.17
CA LEU A 90 -11.74 -5.82 -0.47
C LEU A 90 -12.05 -7.29 -0.77
N GLY A 91 -12.96 -7.92 -0.03
CA GLY A 91 -13.42 -9.30 -0.25
C GLY A 91 -14.61 -9.43 -1.20
N CYS A 92 -15.41 -8.37 -1.37
CA CYS A 92 -16.62 -8.32 -2.19
C CYS A 92 -16.32 -7.73 -3.58
N ASP A 93 -15.31 -6.87 -3.71
CA ASP A 93 -14.67 -6.50 -4.97
C ASP A 93 -13.67 -7.59 -5.46
N SER A 94 -14.02 -8.87 -5.25
CA SER A 94 -13.25 -9.99 -5.74
C SER A 94 -13.81 -10.49 -7.09
N PRO A 95 -13.24 -10.06 -8.22
CA PRO A 95 -12.85 -10.98 -9.26
C PRO A 95 -11.57 -11.73 -8.89
N THR A 96 -11.09 -11.75 -7.63
CA THR A 96 -9.75 -12.27 -7.29
C THR A 96 -9.57 -13.76 -7.54
N TRP A 97 -10.60 -14.59 -7.64
CA TRP A 97 -10.41 -15.96 -8.16
C TRP A 97 -10.06 -15.97 -9.65
N ARG A 98 -10.58 -15.05 -10.48
CA ARG A 98 -10.12 -14.91 -11.88
C ARG A 98 -8.82 -14.13 -12.00
N THR A 99 -8.59 -13.11 -11.17
CA THR A 99 -7.36 -12.29 -11.22
C THR A 99 -6.15 -13.04 -10.67
N LEU A 100 -6.29 -13.91 -9.66
CA LEU A 100 -5.20 -14.79 -9.20
C LEU A 100 -4.85 -15.85 -10.24
N GLU A 101 -5.83 -16.42 -10.94
CA GLU A 101 -5.57 -17.35 -12.05
C GLU A 101 -4.93 -16.64 -13.26
N CYS A 102 -5.40 -15.42 -13.58
CA CYS A 102 -4.87 -14.63 -14.70
C CYS A 102 -3.45 -14.11 -14.40
N GLN A 103 -3.19 -13.60 -13.19
CA GLN A 103 -1.83 -13.22 -12.77
C GLN A 103 -0.92 -14.43 -12.62
N SER A 104 -1.43 -15.59 -12.18
CA SER A 104 -0.66 -16.84 -12.18
C SER A 104 -0.25 -17.22 -13.60
N HIS A 105 -1.17 -17.13 -14.57
CA HIS A 105 -0.87 -17.41 -15.97
C HIS A 105 0.15 -16.43 -16.56
N GLU A 106 -0.06 -15.12 -16.37
CA GLU A 106 0.88 -14.08 -16.81
C GLU A 106 2.27 -14.24 -16.17
N VAL A 107 2.33 -14.60 -14.88
CA VAL A 107 3.60 -14.87 -14.19
C VAL A 107 4.26 -16.14 -14.74
N THR A 108 3.50 -17.18 -15.09
CA THR A 108 4.06 -18.38 -15.74
C THR A 108 4.56 -18.08 -17.16
N GLU A 109 3.83 -17.26 -17.93
CA GLU A 109 4.20 -16.85 -19.28
C GLU A 109 5.45 -15.96 -19.29
N LEU A 110 5.54 -15.01 -18.35
CA LEU A 110 6.73 -14.20 -18.14
C LEU A 110 7.94 -15.05 -17.72
N LYS A 111 7.76 -16.03 -16.84
CA LYS A 111 8.83 -16.97 -16.46
C LYS A 111 9.30 -17.80 -17.65
N ALA A 112 8.38 -18.29 -18.49
CA ALA A 112 8.71 -19.01 -19.71
C ALA A 112 9.48 -18.12 -20.69
N THR A 113 9.05 -16.87 -20.87
CA THR A 113 9.71 -15.88 -21.72
C THR A 113 11.12 -15.56 -21.24
N ILE A 114 11.31 -15.37 -19.93
CA ILE A 114 12.63 -15.18 -19.31
C ILE A 114 13.54 -16.40 -19.56
N ALA A 115 13.01 -17.62 -19.46
CA ALA A 115 13.80 -18.83 -19.72
C ALA A 115 14.26 -18.90 -21.19
N VAL A 116 13.40 -18.56 -22.14
CA VAL A 116 13.75 -18.50 -23.57
C VAL A 116 14.80 -17.43 -23.84
N LEU A 117 14.62 -16.22 -23.29
CA LEU A 117 15.58 -15.13 -23.44
C LEU A 117 16.95 -15.48 -22.84
N ARG A 118 16.98 -16.14 -21.68
CA ARG A 118 18.23 -16.64 -21.09
C ARG A 118 18.93 -17.62 -22.03
N ARG A 119 18.22 -18.59 -22.62
CA ARG A 119 18.84 -19.54 -23.57
C ARG A 119 19.41 -18.83 -24.79
N ARG A 120 18.67 -17.87 -25.37
CA ARG A 120 19.15 -17.08 -26.51
C ARG A 120 20.41 -16.29 -26.15
N LEU A 121 20.46 -15.67 -24.98
CA LEU A 121 21.64 -14.95 -24.50
C LEU A 121 22.86 -15.86 -24.30
N HIS A 122 22.66 -17.10 -23.84
CA HIS A 122 23.74 -18.08 -23.75
C HIS A 122 24.25 -18.50 -25.14
N SER A 123 23.36 -18.65 -26.13
CA SER A 123 23.77 -18.96 -27.51
C SER A 123 24.57 -17.82 -28.13
N THR A 124 24.06 -16.59 -28.04
CA THR A 124 24.71 -15.41 -28.64
C THR A 124 26.04 -15.09 -27.97
N THR A 125 26.16 -15.32 -26.65
CA THR A 125 27.46 -15.17 -25.96
C THR A 125 28.46 -16.25 -26.38
N ALA A 126 28.03 -17.50 -26.57
CA ALA A 126 28.89 -18.58 -27.08
C ALA A 126 29.38 -18.30 -28.51
N GLU A 127 28.50 -17.83 -29.40
CA GLU A 127 28.84 -17.41 -30.76
C GLU A 127 29.82 -16.23 -30.75
N GLY A 128 29.60 -15.23 -29.88
CA GLY A 128 30.52 -14.11 -29.71
C GLY A 128 31.91 -14.55 -29.25
N VAL A 129 31.99 -15.54 -28.33
CA VAL A 129 33.26 -16.13 -27.91
C VAL A 129 33.93 -16.90 -29.06
N ALA A 130 33.17 -17.67 -29.84
CA ALA A 130 33.68 -18.41 -30.99
C ALA A 130 34.22 -17.47 -32.08
N LEU A 131 33.48 -16.41 -32.42
CA LEU A 131 33.91 -15.37 -33.37
C LEU A 131 35.17 -14.64 -32.88
N ARG A 132 35.25 -14.29 -31.59
CA ARG A 132 36.45 -13.68 -31.00
C ARG A 132 37.66 -14.64 -31.09
N ARG A 133 37.47 -15.94 -30.90
CA ARG A 133 38.54 -16.95 -31.08
C ARG A 133 38.98 -17.05 -32.54
N LEU A 134 38.05 -17.05 -33.49
CA LEU A 134 38.35 -17.07 -34.93
C LEU A 134 39.11 -15.81 -35.36
N LEU A 135 38.69 -14.63 -34.89
CA LEU A 135 39.38 -13.36 -35.16
C LEU A 135 40.78 -13.33 -34.56
N ARG A 136 40.99 -13.90 -33.35
CA ARG A 136 42.33 -14.07 -32.78
C ARG A 136 43.21 -15.02 -33.60
N ARG A 137 42.65 -16.10 -34.14
CA ARG A 137 43.36 -17.03 -35.04
C ARG A 137 43.69 -16.42 -36.40
N ARG A 138 42.84 -15.54 -36.93
CA ARG A 138 43.13 -14.80 -38.18
C ARG A 138 44.10 -13.63 -37.99
N ARG A 139 44.31 -13.17 -36.75
CA ARG A 139 45.24 -12.08 -36.39
C ARG A 139 46.66 -12.55 -36.08
N THR A 140 46.98 -13.85 -36.18
CA THR A 140 48.39 -14.27 -36.18
C THR A 140 49.06 -13.71 -37.43
N PRO A 141 50.08 -12.83 -37.31
CA PRO A 141 50.86 -12.42 -38.46
C PRO A 141 51.58 -13.65 -39.01
N VAL A 142 51.50 -13.86 -40.31
CA VAL A 142 52.44 -14.70 -41.05
C VAL A 142 53.80 -14.03 -40.94
N LEU A 143 54.55 -14.34 -39.90
CA LEU A 143 56.01 -14.15 -39.89
C LEU A 143 56.63 -15.44 -40.41
N SER A 144 56.52 -15.61 -41.72
CA SER A 144 57.46 -16.39 -42.50
C SER A 144 58.07 -15.43 -43.53
N TYR A 145 59.14 -14.74 -43.15
CA TYR A 145 60.13 -14.28 -44.10
C TYR A 145 61.41 -15.06 -43.81
N SER A 146 61.66 -16.02 -44.69
CA SER A 146 62.93 -16.70 -44.87
C SER A 146 63.98 -15.71 -45.33
N ALA A 147 65.12 -15.67 -44.65
CA ALA A 147 66.48 -15.56 -45.21
C ALA A 147 67.49 -15.67 -44.06
#